data_AF-A0A554KNG5-F1
#
_entry.id   AF-A0A554KNG5-F1
#
_cell.length_a   1.000
_cell.length_b   1.000
_cell.length_c   1.000
_cell.angle_alpha   90.00
_cell.angle_beta   90.00
_cell.angle_gamma   90.00
#
_symmetry.space_group_name_H-M   'P 1'
#
loop_
_entity.id
_entity.type
_entity.pdbx_description
1 polymer ?
#
loop_
_entity_poly.entity_id
_entity_poly.type
_entity_poly.pdbx_seq_one_letter_code
_entity_poly.pdbx_strand_id
1 'polypeptide(L)'
;MIKILQATSIVGLGLAIASAMVFLPRHDFSRALAQTTGSETPYGGQRVYTLTCDCSGNSLLYIFDYRTNSILALLYQAGASILYNYYNVYTSTYLLGTYSSSGNSCKIYVGEDCVDISSEGQLGSQPGTGTSQN
;
A
#
# COMPACT_ATOMS: atom_id res chain seq x y z
N MET A 1 -67.93 7.65 -49.04
CA MET A 1 -67.97 8.32 -47.71
C MET A 1 -66.66 9.07 -47.53
N ILE A 2 -66.70 10.41 -47.59
CA ILE A 2 -66.57 11.37 -46.46
C ILE A 2 -65.10 11.79 -46.21
N LYS A 3 -64.69 12.82 -46.99
CA LYS A 3 -64.21 14.15 -46.58
C LYS A 3 -63.77 14.43 -45.11
N ILE A 4 -62.70 15.25 -44.99
CA ILE A 4 -62.53 16.51 -44.18
C ILE A 4 -61.47 16.57 -43.05
N LEU A 5 -60.57 17.58 -43.22
CA LEU A 5 -59.92 18.55 -42.29
C LEU A 5 -59.09 18.08 -41.06
N GLN A 6 -57.80 18.47 -40.97
CA GLN A 6 -57.18 19.73 -40.47
C GLN A 6 -56.90 19.77 -38.95
N ALA A 7 -55.68 20.26 -38.67
CA ALA A 7 -55.22 21.07 -37.53
C ALA A 7 -55.25 20.44 -36.12
N THR A 8 -54.12 20.45 -35.42
CA THR A 8 -53.83 21.53 -34.45
C THR A 8 -52.46 21.37 -33.81
N SER A 9 -51.79 22.51 -33.70
CA SER A 9 -50.57 22.77 -32.95
C SER A 9 -50.83 22.61 -31.44
N ILE A 10 -49.93 21.96 -30.72
CA ILE A 10 -49.85 22.09 -29.26
C ILE A 10 -48.45 22.60 -28.93
N VAL A 11 -48.42 23.89 -28.62
CA VAL A 11 -47.37 24.57 -27.87
C VAL A 11 -47.27 23.88 -26.52
N GLY A 12 -46.23 23.08 -26.32
CA GLY A 12 -45.90 22.42 -25.06
C GLY A 12 -44.77 23.15 -24.35
N LEU A 13 -45.16 24.13 -23.54
CA LEU A 13 -44.35 24.91 -22.63
C LEU A 13 -43.62 24.01 -21.60
N GLY A 14 -42.32 24.21 -21.44
CA GLY A 14 -41.63 24.07 -20.16
C GLY A 14 -41.37 22.66 -19.60
N LEU A 15 -40.10 22.26 -19.59
CA LEU A 15 -39.33 22.15 -18.34
C LEU A 15 -37.86 22.00 -18.73
N ALA A 16 -37.11 23.10 -18.73
CA ALA A 16 -35.67 23.03 -18.68
C ALA A 16 -35.31 22.57 -17.27
N ILE A 17 -35.16 21.26 -17.08
CA ILE A 17 -34.56 20.71 -15.88
C ILE A 17 -33.07 21.08 -15.99
N ALA A 18 -32.72 22.21 -15.39
CA ALA A 18 -31.34 22.52 -15.08
C ALA A 18 -30.88 21.48 -14.07
N SER A 19 -30.37 20.35 -14.58
CA SER A 19 -29.62 19.40 -13.79
C SER A 19 -28.42 20.15 -13.22
N ALA A 20 -28.55 20.64 -11.99
CA ALA A 20 -27.43 21.04 -11.18
C ALA A 20 -26.55 19.80 -11.06
N MET A 21 -25.49 19.75 -11.88
CA MET A 21 -24.38 18.84 -11.67
C MET A 21 -23.81 19.22 -10.31
N VAL A 22 -24.25 18.51 -9.28
CA VAL A 22 -23.61 18.51 -7.98
C VAL A 22 -22.20 18.00 -8.25
N PHE A 23 -21.27 18.95 -8.37
CA PHE A 23 -19.84 18.72 -8.36
C PHE A 23 -19.50 18.17 -6.97
N LEU A 24 -19.73 16.87 -6.78
CA LEU A 24 -19.09 16.15 -5.71
C LEU A 24 -17.58 16.18 -6.02
N PRO A 25 -16.73 16.65 -5.10
CA PRO A 25 -15.30 16.53 -5.28
C PRO A 25 -14.99 15.04 -5.45
N ARG A 26 -14.57 14.65 -6.65
CA ARG A 26 -13.88 13.38 -6.84
C ARG A 26 -12.59 13.52 -6.05
N HIS A 27 -12.57 12.96 -4.84
CA HIS A 27 -11.32 12.60 -4.20
C HIS A 27 -10.74 11.47 -5.05
N ASP A 28 -9.99 11.86 -6.07
CA ASP A 28 -9.05 10.97 -6.73
C ASP A 28 -8.09 10.50 -5.64
N PHE A 29 -8.33 9.29 -5.15
CA PHE A 29 -7.35 8.59 -4.33
C PHE A 29 -6.14 8.36 -5.22
N SER A 30 -5.17 9.29 -5.17
CA SER A 30 -3.87 9.17 -5.81
C SER A 30 -3.28 7.82 -5.44
N ARG A 31 -3.35 6.87 -6.37
CA ARG A 31 -2.65 5.59 -6.26
C ARG A 31 -1.16 5.92 -6.39
N ALA A 32 -0.45 5.91 -5.27
CA ALA A 32 1.00 6.04 -5.25
C ALA A 32 1.61 4.90 -6.07
N LEU A 33 2.04 5.21 -7.29
CA LEU A 33 2.87 4.31 -8.08
C LEU A 33 4.30 4.48 -7.58
N ALA A 34 4.69 3.59 -6.68
CA ALA A 34 6.07 3.51 -6.23
C ALA A 34 6.99 3.15 -7.42
N GLN A 35 7.94 4.02 -7.70
CA GLN A 35 8.82 3.96 -8.86
C GLN A 35 9.98 2.99 -8.58
N THR A 36 9.85 1.73 -9.00
CA THR A 36 10.86 0.68 -8.81
C THR A 36 12.13 0.95 -9.62
N THR A 37 13.17 1.47 -8.97
CA THR A 37 14.55 1.49 -9.47
C THR A 37 15.35 0.29 -8.94
N GLY A 38 14.76 -0.90 -8.90
CA GLY A 38 15.39 -2.14 -8.42
C GLY A 38 14.40 -3.30 -8.41
N SER A 39 14.89 -4.54 -8.27
CA SER A 39 14.06 -5.76 -8.10
C SER A 39 13.29 -5.80 -6.76
N GLU A 40 13.22 -4.68 -6.05
CA GLU A 40 12.59 -4.57 -4.75
C GLU A 40 11.15 -4.07 -4.91
N THR A 41 10.22 -4.73 -4.22
CA THR A 41 8.80 -4.40 -4.23
C THR A 41 8.53 -3.33 -3.15
N PRO A 42 7.79 -2.27 -3.48
CA PRO A 42 7.41 -1.26 -2.50
C PRO A 42 6.38 -1.78 -1.49
N TYR A 43 6.47 -1.30 -0.25
CA TYR A 43 5.46 -1.50 0.78
C TYR A 43 5.19 -0.20 1.55
N GLY A 44 3.97 -0.09 2.10
CA GLY A 44 3.62 1.01 2.97
C GLY A 44 2.54 0.59 3.94
N GLY A 45 2.84 0.65 5.23
CA GLY A 45 2.01 -0.03 6.20
C GLY A 45 2.31 0.29 7.65
N GLN A 46 1.64 -0.44 8.53
CA GLN A 46 1.84 -0.36 9.97
C GLN A 46 2.63 -1.57 10.46
N ARG A 47 3.66 -1.33 11.26
CA ARG A 47 4.36 -2.36 12.03
C ARG A 47 3.41 -2.90 13.11
N VAL A 48 3.06 -4.18 12.99
CA VAL A 48 2.19 -4.90 13.92
C VAL A 48 3.02 -5.52 15.04
N TYR A 49 4.15 -6.12 14.69
CA TYR A 49 5.01 -6.82 15.63
C TYR A 49 6.46 -6.88 15.13
N THR A 50 7.40 -7.01 16.07
CA THR A 50 8.81 -7.23 15.77
C THR A 50 9.30 -8.40 16.63
N LEU A 51 9.87 -9.40 15.96
CA LEU A 51 10.54 -10.53 16.59
C LEU A 51 12.06 -10.37 16.43
N THR A 52 12.79 -10.42 17.53
CA THR A 52 14.26 -10.43 17.49
C THR A 52 14.74 -11.84 17.20
N CYS A 53 15.54 -12.00 16.14
CA CYS A 53 16.17 -13.27 15.76
C CYS A 53 17.54 -13.34 16.43
N ASP A 54 17.58 -13.83 17.66
CA ASP A 54 18.76 -13.86 18.51
C ASP A 54 19.88 -14.78 17.98
N CYS A 55 19.54 -15.85 17.27
CA CYS A 55 20.54 -16.72 16.66
C CYS A 55 21.13 -16.16 15.36
N SER A 56 20.35 -15.43 14.55
CA SER A 56 20.84 -14.84 13.28
C SER A 56 21.25 -13.36 13.39
N GLY A 57 21.02 -12.70 14.52
CA GLY A 57 21.33 -11.27 14.74
C GLY A 57 20.47 -10.30 13.91
N ASN A 58 19.34 -10.76 13.37
CA ASN A 58 18.41 -9.97 12.57
C ASN A 58 17.11 -9.70 13.34
N SER A 59 16.19 -8.94 12.76
CA SER A 59 14.82 -8.82 13.29
C SER A 59 13.79 -9.15 12.22
N LEU A 60 12.75 -9.89 12.57
CA LEU A 60 11.63 -10.17 11.68
C LEU A 60 10.48 -9.22 12.02
N LEU A 61 10.09 -8.40 11.05
CA LEU A 61 9.03 -7.41 11.20
C LEU A 61 7.77 -7.95 10.55
N TYR A 62 6.66 -7.87 11.28
CA TYR A 62 5.33 -8.09 10.75
C TYR A 62 4.70 -6.74 10.45
N ILE A 63 4.43 -6.48 9.17
CA ILE A 63 3.93 -5.20 8.67
C ILE A 63 2.60 -5.45 7.99
N PHE A 64 1.54 -4.80 8.46
CA PHE A 64 0.28 -4.75 7.73
C PHE A 64 0.43 -3.76 6.57
N ASP A 65 0.60 -4.27 5.36
CA ASP A 65 0.80 -3.49 4.15
C ASP A 65 -0.53 -3.00 3.59
N TYR A 66 -0.72 -1.68 3.54
CA TYR A 66 -1.95 -1.05 3.06
C TYR A 66 -2.13 -1.20 1.55
N ARG A 67 -1.05 -1.47 0.81
CA ARG A 67 -1.14 -1.69 -0.64
C ARG A 67 -1.78 -3.04 -0.97
N THR A 68 -1.44 -4.08 -0.22
CA THR A 68 -1.92 -5.46 -0.44
C THR A 68 -3.03 -5.89 0.52
N ASN A 69 -3.28 -5.13 1.59
CA ASN A 69 -4.16 -5.50 2.71
C ASN A 69 -3.78 -6.85 3.34
N SER A 70 -2.48 -7.12 3.44
CA SER A 70 -1.93 -8.37 3.97
C SER A 70 -0.80 -8.11 4.97
N ILE A 71 -0.50 -9.11 5.80
CA ILE A 71 0.65 -9.06 6.71
C ILE A 71 1.87 -9.54 5.95
N LEU A 72 2.90 -8.69 5.87
CA LEU A 72 4.21 -8.99 5.36
C LEU A 72 5.17 -9.33 6.50
N ALA A 73 5.84 -10.48 6.42
CA ALA A 73 6.91 -10.89 7.33
C ALA A 73 8.28 -10.62 6.69
N LEU A 74 8.91 -9.50 7.04
CA LEU A 74 10.13 -9.01 6.39
C LEU A 74 11.32 -8.96 7.35
N LEU A 75 12.45 -9.48 6.92
CA LEU A 75 13.71 -9.41 7.68
C LEU A 75 14.32 -8.00 7.60
N TYR A 76 14.59 -7.44 8.76
CA TYR A 76 15.44 -6.27 8.93
C TYR A 76 16.84 -6.70 9.31
N GLN A 77 17.81 -6.29 8.51
CA GLN A 77 19.23 -6.45 8.78
C GLN A 77 19.84 -5.07 9.02
N ALA A 78 20.34 -4.84 10.23
CA ALA A 78 20.97 -3.58 10.59
C ALA A 78 22.19 -3.30 9.66
N GLY A 79 22.26 -2.08 9.12
CA GLY A 79 23.33 -1.66 8.21
C GLY A 79 23.13 -2.04 6.74
N ALA A 80 22.21 -2.96 6.41
CA ALA A 80 21.87 -3.33 5.03
C ALA A 80 20.49 -2.80 4.62
N SER A 81 19.50 -2.92 5.50
CA SER A 81 18.14 -2.48 5.23
C SER A 81 17.99 -0.97 5.44
N ILE A 82 17.41 -0.29 4.44
CA ILE A 82 17.17 1.15 4.45
C ILE A 82 15.66 1.40 4.46
N LEU A 83 15.20 2.13 5.47
CA LEU A 83 13.85 2.67 5.51
C LEU A 83 13.80 4.06 4.86
N TYR A 84 12.61 4.54 4.54
CA TYR A 84 12.44 5.94 4.15
C TYR A 84 12.95 6.89 5.26
N ASN A 85 13.41 8.07 4.84
CA ASN A 85 14.09 9.00 5.74
C ASN A 85 13.22 9.36 6.96
N TYR A 86 13.83 9.42 8.15
CA TYR A 86 13.18 9.64 9.46
C TYR A 86 12.32 8.50 10.03
N TYR A 87 12.22 7.36 9.33
CA TYR A 87 11.55 6.17 9.86
C TYR A 87 12.55 5.25 10.54
N ASN A 88 12.24 4.84 11.77
CA ASN A 88 13.04 3.89 12.53
C ASN A 88 12.18 2.66 12.83
N VAL A 89 12.73 1.48 12.53
CA VAL A 89 12.07 0.19 12.71
C VAL A 89 11.51 -0.01 14.12
N TYR A 90 12.14 0.56 15.14
CA TYR A 90 11.80 0.35 16.55
C TYR A 90 10.91 1.46 17.12
N THR A 91 11.02 2.70 16.65
CA THR A 91 10.21 3.81 17.19
C THR A 91 8.99 4.16 16.35
N SER A 92 9.01 3.91 15.03
CA SER A 92 7.92 4.26 14.13
C SER A 92 6.88 3.16 14.04
N THR A 93 5.60 3.51 14.22
CA THR A 93 4.46 2.60 14.02
C THR A 93 4.15 2.40 12.55
N TYR A 94 4.30 3.44 11.73
CA TYR A 94 4.11 3.37 10.28
C TYR A 94 5.46 3.27 9.60
N LEU A 95 5.57 2.44 8.57
CA LEU A 95 6.81 2.18 7.84
C LEU A 95 6.56 2.29 6.35
N LEU A 96 7.55 2.86 5.65
CA LEU A 96 7.59 3.01 4.20
C LEU A 96 8.95 2.55 3.71
N GLY A 97 8.95 1.76 2.64
CA GLY A 97 10.18 1.26 2.05
C GLY A 97 9.95 0.29 0.91
N THR A 98 10.98 -0.50 0.64
CA THR A 98 10.98 -1.56 -0.35
C THR A 98 11.43 -2.87 0.30
N TYR A 99 11.14 -4.01 -0.33
CA TYR A 99 11.60 -5.32 0.11
C TYR A 99 11.94 -6.19 -1.09
N SER A 100 12.90 -7.08 -0.94
CA SER A 100 13.17 -8.13 -1.93
C SER A 100 12.61 -9.45 -1.43
N SER A 101 12.09 -10.29 -2.31
CA SER A 101 11.66 -11.66 -1.98
C SER A 101 12.84 -12.61 -1.74
N SER A 102 14.01 -12.09 -1.35
CA SER A 102 15.18 -12.91 -1.06
C SER A 102 14.96 -13.69 0.24
N GLY A 103 15.06 -15.02 0.12
CA GLY A 103 14.61 -16.01 1.11
C GLY A 103 15.55 -16.22 2.30
N ASN A 104 15.90 -15.16 3.01
CA ASN A 104 16.58 -15.29 4.29
C ASN A 104 15.58 -15.70 5.38
N SER A 105 16.01 -16.46 6.38
CA SER A 105 15.18 -16.88 7.51
C SER A 105 15.61 -16.17 8.80
N CYS A 106 14.64 -15.98 9.70
CA CYS A 106 14.89 -15.53 11.06
C CYS A 106 15.21 -16.75 11.92
N LYS A 107 16.37 -16.78 12.60
CA LYS A 107 16.71 -17.89 13.51
C LYS A 107 16.52 -17.45 14.95
N ILE A 108 15.77 -18.23 15.71
CA ILE A 108 15.60 -18.04 17.16
C ILE A 108 16.18 -19.21 17.96
N TYR A 109 16.72 -18.95 19.15
CA TYR A 109 17.14 -20.02 20.06
C TYR A 109 15.95 -20.73 20.68
N VAL A 110 16.01 -22.06 20.68
CA VAL A 110 15.11 -22.96 21.39
C VAL A 110 15.96 -23.94 22.18
N GLY A 111 16.36 -23.55 23.40
CA GLY A 111 17.39 -24.25 24.16
C GLY A 111 18.78 -23.91 23.65
N GLU A 112 19.53 -24.92 23.21
CA GLU A 112 20.88 -24.76 22.61
C GLU A 112 20.85 -24.77 21.08
N ASP A 113 19.70 -25.10 20.48
CA ASP A 113 19.51 -25.21 19.05
C ASP A 113 18.83 -23.96 18.47
N CYS A 114 19.02 -23.74 17.16
CA CYS A 114 18.35 -22.66 16.44
C CYS A 114 17.24 -23.20 15.53
N VAL A 115 16.08 -22.56 15.58
CA VAL A 115 14.94 -22.87 14.72
C VAL A 115 14.72 -21.75 13.71
N ASP A 116 14.49 -22.14 12.46
CA ASP A 116 14.20 -21.22 11.36
C ASP A 116 12.71 -20.82 11.36
N ILE A 117 12.49 -19.50 11.31
CA ILE A 117 11.19 -18.87 11.07
C ILE A 117 11.23 -18.30 9.66
N SER A 118 10.25 -18.71 8.84
CA SER A 118 10.12 -18.25 7.47
C SER A 118 9.84 -16.75 7.42
N SER A 119 10.57 -16.05 6.54
CA SER A 119 10.21 -14.70 6.10
C SER A 119 9.70 -14.76 4.66
N GLU A 120 8.92 -13.75 4.27
CA GLU A 120 8.49 -13.55 2.89
C GLU A 120 9.52 -12.74 2.08
N GLY A 121 10.52 -12.21 2.76
CA GLY A 121 11.60 -11.45 2.14
C GLY A 121 12.47 -10.71 3.14
N GLN A 122 13.29 -9.81 2.60
CA GLN A 122 14.17 -8.92 3.33
C GLN A 122 13.87 -7.48 2.97
N LEU A 123 13.86 -6.60 3.97
CA LEU A 123 13.80 -5.16 3.78
C LEU A 123 14.93 -4.69 2.88
N GLY A 124 14.54 -3.97 1.85
CA GLY A 124 15.40 -3.51 0.79
C GLY A 124 16.43 -2.49 1.25
N SER A 125 17.42 -2.27 0.40
CA SER A 125 18.48 -1.28 0.62
C SER A 125 18.21 0.04 -0.11
N GLN A 126 17.08 0.18 -0.81
CA GLN A 126 16.75 1.40 -1.52
C GLN A 126 15.89 2.34 -0.66
N PRO A 127 16.30 3.60 -0.44
CA PRO A 127 15.45 4.57 0.24
C PRO A 127 14.14 4.77 -0.54
N GLY A 128 13.05 4.78 0.23
CA GLY A 128 11.71 4.42 -0.23
C GLY A 128 11.17 5.11 -1.48
N THR A 129 10.31 4.37 -2.17
CA THR A 129 9.48 4.78 -3.30
C THR A 129 8.08 5.25 -2.87
N GLY A 130 7.89 5.56 -1.58
CA GLY A 130 6.64 6.07 -1.03
C GLY A 130 6.70 7.57 -0.77
N THR A 131 6.49 8.39 -1.79
CA THR A 131 6.12 9.79 -1.56
C THR A 131 4.65 9.83 -1.13
N SER A 132 4.41 10.19 0.12
CA SER A 132 3.15 10.84 0.50
C SER A 132 3.15 12.20 -0.19
N GLN A 133 2.55 12.30 -1.38
CA GLN A 133 2.25 13.61 -1.95
C GLN A 133 1.09 14.22 -1.15
N ASN A 134 1.36 15.31 -0.45
CA ASN A 134 0.36 16.28 -0.04
C ASN A 134 0.01 17.18 -1.21
#